data_AF-A0A1M6N5A5-F1
#
_entry.id   AF-A0A1M6N5A5-F1
#
_cell.length_a   1.000
_cell.length_b   1.000
_cell.length_c   1.000
_cell.angle_alpha   90.00
_cell.angle_beta   90.00
_cell.angle_gamma   90.00
#
_symmetry.space_group_name_H-M   'P 1'
#
loop_
_entity.id
_entity.type
_entity.pdbx_description
1 polymer ?
#
loop_
_entity_poly.entity_id
_entity_poly.type
_entity_poly.pdbx_seq_one_letter_code
_entity_poly.pdbx_strand_id
1 'polypeptide(L)' 'MTTVKRNINFSVLNQEKIDMIHEKSMYLLENVGMKMTGDRTLEKLKEKGAIIEGDIVKFPRSVVEEALRTVPKEV' A
#
# COMPACT_ATOMS: atom_id res chain seq x y z
N MET A 1 -38.79 3.37 23.83
CA MET A 1 -37.69 2.92 22.95
C MET A 1 -36.39 3.18 23.69
N THR A 2 -35.71 2.13 24.16
CA THR A 2 -34.50 2.26 25.00
C THR A 2 -33.27 2.24 24.09
N THR A 3 -32.57 3.37 24.00
CA THR A 3 -31.35 3.50 23.20
C THR A 3 -30.21 2.77 23.90
N VAL A 4 -29.80 1.62 23.36
CA VAL A 4 -28.63 0.86 23.84
C VAL A 4 -27.38 1.66 23.49
N LYS A 5 -26.72 2.24 24.51
CA LYS A 5 -25.42 2.88 24.36
C LYS A 5 -24.34 1.79 24.21
N ARG A 6 -23.90 1.52 22.98
CA ARG A 6 -22.82 0.57 22.68
C ARG A 6 -21.49 1.14 23.17
N ASN A 7 -20.94 0.55 24.23
CA ASN A 7 -19.66 0.93 24.86
C ASN A 7 -18.47 0.07 24.38
N ILE A 8 -18.59 -0.58 23.22
CA ILE A 8 -17.53 -1.46 22.70
C ILE A 8 -16.71 -0.69 21.67
N ASN A 9 -15.46 -0.37 22.03
CA ASN A 9 -14.49 0.24 21.14
C ASN A 9 -13.69 -0.88 20.45
N PHE A 10 -14.04 -1.23 19.20
CA PHE A 10 -13.38 -2.27 18.39
C PHE A 10 -12.05 -1.81 17.77
N SER A 11 -11.26 -0.98 18.45
CA SER A 11 -9.94 -0.55 17.96
C SER A 11 -8.88 -1.63 18.22
N VAL A 12 -9.01 -2.77 17.55
CA VAL A 12 -7.99 -3.86 17.56
C VAL A 12 -6.62 -3.32 17.12
N LEU A 13 -6.64 -2.35 16.21
CA LEU A 13 -5.50 -1.58 15.73
C LEU A 13 -5.57 -0.16 16.29
N ASN A 14 -4.62 0.20 17.16
CA ASN A 14 -4.35 1.59 17.52
C ASN A 14 -3.45 2.23 16.44
N GLN A 15 -3.21 3.55 16.53
CA GLN A 15 -2.41 4.26 15.53
C GLN A 15 -1.01 3.66 15.37
N GLU A 16 -0.34 3.32 16.47
CA GLU A 16 0.98 2.69 16.44
C GLU A 16 1.01 1.38 15.65
N LYS A 17 0.00 0.51 15.84
CA LYS A 17 -0.12 -0.73 15.08
C LYS A 17 -0.39 -0.47 13.59
N ILE A 18 -1.18 0.55 13.28
CA ILE A 18 -1.44 0.97 11.89
C ILE A 18 -0.14 1.42 11.24
N ASP A 19 0.61 2.30 11.90
CA ASP A 19 1.89 2.82 11.40
C ASP A 19 2.91 1.69 11.23
N MET A 20 2.94 0.73 12.17
CA MET A 20 3.79 -0.46 12.05
C MET A 20 3.43 -1.31 10.83
N ILE A 21 2.13 -1.56 10.58
CA ILE A 21 1.69 -2.31 9.40
C ILE A 21 2.06 -1.56 8.13
N HIS A 22 1.86 -0.24 8.11
CA HIS A 22 2.22 0.61 6.97
C HIS A 22 3.71 0.51 6.66
N GLU A 23 4.58 0.72 7.65
CA GLU A 23 6.04 0.65 7.47
C GLU A 23 6.51 -0.72 7.00
N LYS A 24 5.95 -1.81 7.56
CA LYS A 24 6.30 -3.17 7.11
C LYS A 24 5.80 -3.47 5.71
N SER A 25 4.64 -2.94 5.33
CA SER A 25 4.12 -3.04 3.96
C SER A 25 5.01 -2.29 2.98
N MET A 26 5.45 -1.07 3.33
CA MET A 26 6.40 -0.29 2.54
C MET A 26 7.73 -1.02 2.37
N TYR A 27 8.27 -1.61 3.44
CA TYR A 27 9.49 -2.41 3.37
C TYR A 27 9.36 -3.59 2.40
N LEU A 28 8.23 -4.32 2.43
CA LEU A 28 7.98 -5.43 1.51
C LEU A 28 7.93 -4.94 0.07
N LEU A 29 7.17 -3.88 -0.21
CA LEU A 29 7.04 -3.34 -1.56
C LEU A 29 8.38 -2.84 -2.13
N GLU A 30 9.22 -2.22 -1.30
CA GLU A 30 10.51 -1.66 -1.69
C GLU A 30 11.61 -2.72 -1.86
N ASN A 31 11.71 -3.68 -0.92
CA ASN A 31 12.86 -4.59 -0.86
C ASN A 31 12.55 -5.98 -1.41
N VAL A 32 11.31 -6.45 -1.26
CA VAL A 32 10.86 -7.77 -1.74
C VAL A 32 10.19 -7.64 -3.10
N GLY A 33 9.34 -6.62 -3.27
CA GLY A 33 8.58 -6.40 -4.49
C GLY A 33 7.43 -7.40 -4.67
N MET A 34 6.87 -7.44 -5.88
CA MET A 34 5.80 -8.35 -6.27
C MET A 34 6.10 -8.95 -7.65
N LYS A 35 5.75 -10.23 -7.83
CA LYS A 35 5.81 -10.86 -9.14
C LYS A 35 4.70 -10.31 -10.02
N MET A 36 5.06 -9.78 -11.19
CA MET A 36 4.11 -9.24 -12.16
C MET A 36 4.46 -9.71 -13.56
N THR A 37 3.42 -9.99 -14.35
CA THR A 37 3.57 -10.46 -15.73
C THR A 37 2.84 -9.52 -16.69
N GLY A 38 3.34 -9.45 -17.92
CA GLY A 38 2.76 -8.65 -19.01
C GLY A 38 3.59 -7.40 -19.32
N ASP A 39 4.16 -7.39 -20.53
CA ASP A 39 5.14 -6.40 -20.98
C ASP A 39 4.59 -4.97 -20.87
N ARG A 40 3.34 -4.75 -21.30
CA ARG A 40 2.68 -3.44 -21.20
C ARG A 40 2.60 -2.90 -19.77
N THR A 41 2.40 -3.78 -18.79
CA THR A 41 2.30 -3.39 -17.37
C THR A 41 3.68 -3.07 -16.83
N LEU A 42 4.66 -3.92 -17.13
CA LEU A 42 6.06 -3.73 -16.74
C LEU A 42 6.63 -2.43 -17.30
N GLU A 43 6.41 -2.13 -18.58
CA GLU A 43 6.83 -0.88 -19.21
C GLU A 43 6.27 0.35 -18.48
N LYS A 44 4.96 0.38 -18.24
CA LYS A 44 4.31 1.49 -17.51
C LYS A 44 4.82 1.66 -16.09
N LEU A 45 5.07 0.56 -15.38
CA LEU A 45 5.59 0.61 -14.02
C LEU A 45 7.03 1.14 -14.01
N LYS A 46 7.84 0.74 -14.98
CA LYS A 46 9.21 1.25 -15.16
C LYS A 46 9.23 2.75 -15.46
N GLU A 47 8.34 3.22 -16.34
CA GLU A 47 8.15 4.66 -16.63
C GLU A 47 7.78 5.47 -15.38
N LYS A 48 7.07 4.85 -14.45
CA LYS A 48 6.67 5.44 -13.16
C LYS A 48 7.71 5.28 -12.05
N GLY A 49 8.91 4.77 -12.36
CA GLY A 49 10.02 4.67 -11.42
C GLY A 49 10.05 3.38 -10.59
N ALA A 50 9.21 2.38 -10.90
CA ALA A 50 9.35 1.05 -10.33
C ALA A 50 10.60 0.35 -10.91
N ILE A 51 11.21 -0.51 -10.09
CA ILE A 51 12.43 -1.23 -10.45
C ILE A 51 12.04 -2.66 -10.84
N ILE A 52 12.52 -3.15 -11.97
CA ILE A 52 12.17 -4.49 -12.48
C ILE A 52 13.41 -5.37 -12.44
N GLU A 53 13.32 -6.46 -11.67
CA GLU A 53 14.33 -7.49 -11.51
C GLU A 53 13.75 -8.83 -11.98
N GLY A 54 13.93 -9.12 -13.27
CA GLY A 54 13.30 -10.31 -13.88
C GLY A 54 11.78 -10.17 -13.95
N ASP A 55 11.06 -11.04 -13.24
CA ASP A 55 9.61 -11.01 -13.09
C ASP A 55 9.14 -10.33 -11.79
N ILE A 56 10.07 -9.81 -10.98
CA ILE A 56 9.77 -9.09 -9.74
C ILE A 56 9.83 -7.58 -9.98
N VAL A 57 8.78 -6.89 -9.58
CA VAL A 57 8.69 -5.43 -9.57
C VAL A 57 8.82 -4.93 -8.13
N LYS A 58 9.82 -4.09 -7.87
CA LYS A 58 10.02 -3.38 -6.61
C LYS A 58 9.49 -1.95 -6.73
N PHE A 59 8.87 -1.49 -5.66
CA PHE A 59 8.22 -0.18 -5.60
C PHE A 59 8.93 0.69 -4.56
N PRO A 60 9.81 1.62 -5.00
CA PRO A 60 10.38 2.61 -4.10
C PRO A 60 9.29 3.40 -3.38
N ARG A 61 9.56 3.86 -2.15
CA ARG A 61 8.58 4.58 -1.33
C ARG A 61 7.93 5.77 -2.06
N SER A 62 8.74 6.53 -2.78
CA SER A 62 8.29 7.68 -3.58
C SER A 62 7.23 7.33 -4.62
N VAL A 63 7.36 6.17 -5.28
CA VAL A 63 6.42 5.69 -6.31
C VAL A 63 5.06 5.38 -5.68
N VAL A 64 5.06 4.71 -4.52
CA VAL A 64 3.83 4.40 -3.79
C VAL A 64 3.17 5.67 -3.27
N GLU A 65 3.95 6.60 -2.71
CA GLU A 65 3.44 7.89 -2.22
C GLU A 65 2.83 8.73 -3.35
N GLU A 66 3.46 8.77 -4.53
CA GLU A 66 2.91 9.45 -5.71
C GLU A 66 1.59 8.80 -6.14
N ALA A 67 1.54 7.47 -6.20
CA ALA A 67 0.32 6.75 -6.53
C ALA A 67 -0.81 7.06 -5.54
N LEU A 68 -0.54 7.06 -4.23
CA LEU A 68 -1.53 7.37 -3.19
C LEU A 68 -2.10 8.79 -3.32
N ARG A 69 -1.32 9.77 -3.81
CA ARG A 69 -1.82 11.13 -4.05
C ARG A 69 -2.89 11.21 -5.14
N THR A 70 -2.93 10.23 -6.04
CA THR A 70 -3.93 10.17 -7.11
C THR A 70 -5.25 9.52 -6.68
N VAL A 71 -5.29 8.90 -5.50
CA VAL A 71 -6.46 8.17 -5.00
C VAL A 71 -7.50 9.16 -4.47
N PRO A 72 -8.76 9.10 -4.93
CA PRO A 72 -9.83 9.93 -4.40
C PRO A 72 -10.13 9.56 -2.95
N LYS A 73 -10.44 10.55 -2.10
CA LYS A 73 -10.69 10.34 -0.67
C LYS A 73 -12.08 9.75 -0.37
N GLU A 74 -12.95 9.75 -1.36
CA GLU A 74 -14.32 9.26 -1.33
C GLU A 74 -14.70 8.75 -2.73
N VAL A 75 -15.54 7.72 -2.78
CA VAL A 75 -15.98 7.02 -4.02
C VAL A 75 -17.41 7.35 -4.39
#